data_AF-A0A847RIQ0-F1
#
_entry.id   AF-A0A847RIQ0-F1
#
_cell.length_a   1.000
_cell.length_b   1.000
_cell.length_c   1.000
_cell.angle_alpha   90.00
_cell.angle_beta   90.00
_cell.angle_gamma   90.00
#
_symmetry.space_group_name_H-M   'P 1'
#
loop_
_entity.id
_entity.type
_entity.pdbx_description
1 polymer ?
#
loop_
_entity_poly.entity_id
_entity_poly.type
_entity_poly.pdbx_seq_one_letter_code
_entity_poly.pdbx_strand_id
1 'polypeptide(L)'
;MRKIIVGTFIGLMVATAGYAQGQAGQPPKQARNQKDAQQRKQGYWIEQVEELRGEPGYIWEGNYKNGRKEGVWKKTSLGGNIIAEETYKNNVLDGYCKYFYPNGKRAEEGVYMATEIEGQKDTVMVVDPVSQQETPVVIVRQGNSVRNGVWKLYDEDTGKMAKAYYKRGELVTPEDMGEDSTTVATPPAAPAPATLPHQAAEKRKKRN
;
A
#
# COMPACT_ATOMS: atom_id res chain seq x y z
N MET A 1 7.08 39.64 -74.82
CA MET A 1 6.99 40.89 -74.04
C MET A 1 5.85 40.79 -73.03
N ARG A 2 6.15 40.69 -71.74
CA ARG A 2 5.19 40.86 -70.64
C ARG A 2 5.91 41.65 -69.54
N LYS A 3 5.46 42.88 -69.32
CA LYS A 3 5.72 43.70 -68.13
C LYS A 3 4.73 43.25 -67.05
N ILE A 4 5.07 43.46 -65.76
CA ILE A 4 4.20 43.84 -64.61
C ILE A 4 4.95 43.44 -63.31
N ILE A 5 5.69 44.38 -62.71
CA ILE A 5 5.37 45.17 -61.49
C ILE A 5 5.71 44.44 -60.19
N VAL A 6 6.75 44.98 -59.54
CA VAL A 6 7.18 44.76 -58.16
C VAL A 6 6.13 45.34 -57.21
N GLY A 7 5.70 44.56 -56.22
CA GLY A 7 4.81 44.99 -55.15
C GLY A 7 5.29 44.45 -53.81
N THR A 8 6.03 45.29 -53.08
CA THR A 8 6.50 45.04 -51.71
C THR A 8 5.31 45.14 -50.75
N PHE A 9 4.90 44.03 -50.15
CA PHE A 9 3.91 43.99 -49.07
C PHE A 9 4.62 43.83 -47.73
N ILE A 10 4.61 44.90 -46.93
CA ILE A 10 5.00 44.90 -45.52
C ILE A 10 3.84 44.27 -44.74
N GLY A 11 4.00 43.02 -44.34
CA GLY A 11 3.09 42.32 -43.44
C GLY A 11 3.48 42.56 -41.98
N LEU A 12 2.68 43.36 -41.29
CA LEU A 12 2.73 43.59 -39.84
C LEU A 12 2.43 42.27 -39.10
N MET A 13 3.45 41.64 -38.49
CA MET A 13 3.24 40.52 -37.58
C MET A 13 2.70 41.03 -36.24
N VAL A 14 1.40 40.88 -36.01
CA VAL A 14 0.81 40.98 -34.67
C VAL A 14 1.03 39.64 -33.98
N ALA A 15 1.95 39.62 -33.02
CA ALA A 15 2.17 38.47 -32.15
C ALA A 15 0.98 38.33 -31.20
N THR A 16 0.12 37.33 -31.43
CA THR A 16 -0.86 36.90 -30.42
C THR A 16 -0.13 36.08 -29.37
N ALA A 17 -0.03 36.64 -28.16
CA ALA A 17 0.42 35.89 -26.98
C ALA A 17 -0.60 34.78 -26.70
N GLY A 18 -0.24 33.54 -27.02
CA GLY A 18 -0.98 32.36 -26.60
C GLY A 18 -0.84 32.21 -25.09
N TYR A 19 -1.93 32.51 -24.36
CA TYR A 19 -2.06 32.12 -22.97
C TYR A 19 -2.16 30.60 -22.91
N ALA A 20 -1.06 29.94 -22.54
CA ALA A 20 -1.08 28.53 -22.14
C ALA A 20 -1.83 28.44 -20.80
N GLN A 21 -3.12 28.11 -20.85
CA GLN A 21 -3.86 27.67 -19.68
C GLN A 21 -3.15 26.42 -19.14
N GLY A 22 -2.46 26.58 -18.00
CA GLY A 22 -1.92 25.45 -17.26
C GLY A 22 -3.07 24.54 -16.84
N GLN A 23 -3.27 23.45 -17.59
CA GLN A 23 -3.98 22.31 -17.05
C GLN A 23 -3.17 21.87 -15.84
N ALA A 24 -3.79 21.90 -14.66
CA ALA A 24 -3.25 21.27 -13.46
C ALA A 24 -2.93 19.82 -13.84
N GLY A 25 -1.64 19.57 -14.10
CA GLY A 25 -1.17 18.26 -14.50
C GLY A 25 -1.63 17.27 -13.45
N GLN A 26 -2.30 16.21 -13.89
CA GLN A 26 -2.48 15.03 -13.06
C GLN A 26 -1.13 14.74 -12.39
N PRO A 27 -1.09 14.43 -11.07
CA PRO A 27 0.16 14.03 -10.45
C PRO A 27 0.78 12.95 -11.33
N PRO A 28 2.10 13.03 -11.63
CA PRO A 28 2.73 12.12 -12.57
C PRO A 28 2.37 10.69 -12.18
N LYS A 29 1.77 9.92 -13.10
CA LYS A 29 1.48 8.51 -12.89
C LYS A 29 2.76 7.87 -12.37
N GLN A 30 2.76 7.47 -11.09
CA GLN A 30 3.95 6.93 -10.45
C GLN A 30 4.49 5.79 -11.32
N ALA A 31 5.75 5.89 -11.75
CA ALA A 31 6.33 4.90 -12.64
C ALA A 31 6.39 3.56 -11.91
N ARG A 32 5.64 2.59 -12.44
CA ARG A 32 5.39 1.29 -11.80
C ARG A 32 6.33 0.21 -12.34
N ASN A 33 6.55 -0.82 -11.54
CA ASN A 33 7.27 -2.05 -11.92
C ASN A 33 8.72 -1.80 -12.38
N GLN A 34 9.43 -0.90 -11.70
CA GLN A 34 10.81 -0.53 -12.04
C GLN A 34 11.84 -1.42 -11.33
N LYS A 35 12.95 -1.71 -12.00
CA LYS A 35 14.10 -2.44 -11.46
C LYS A 35 15.37 -1.59 -11.51
N ASP A 36 16.27 -1.79 -10.55
CA ASP A 36 17.62 -1.18 -10.57
C ASP A 36 18.61 -1.94 -11.47
N ALA A 37 19.85 -1.45 -11.54
CA ALA A 37 20.93 -2.07 -12.33
C ALA A 37 21.22 -3.53 -11.90
N GLN A 38 20.90 -3.89 -10.66
CA GLN A 38 21.02 -5.22 -10.10
C GLN A 38 19.74 -6.06 -10.28
N GLN A 39 18.80 -5.62 -11.12
CA GLN A 39 17.50 -6.26 -11.37
C GLN A 39 16.58 -6.36 -10.15
N ARG A 40 16.85 -5.61 -9.07
CA ARG A 40 16.01 -5.60 -7.87
C ARG A 40 14.83 -4.65 -8.06
N LYS A 41 13.66 -5.05 -7.58
CA LYS A 41 12.44 -4.22 -7.62
C LYS A 41 12.62 -2.92 -6.83
N GLN A 42 12.19 -1.80 -7.41
CA GLN A 42 12.22 -0.47 -6.80
C GLN A 42 10.89 0.28 -7.06
N GLY A 43 10.50 1.13 -6.12
CA GLY A 43 9.35 2.02 -6.27
C GLY A 43 8.02 1.28 -6.22
N TYR A 44 6.99 1.83 -6.86
CA TYR A 44 5.64 1.27 -6.84
C TYR A 44 5.51 0.05 -7.74
N TRP A 45 4.83 -0.98 -7.27
CA TRP A 45 4.61 -2.24 -7.97
C TRP A 45 3.16 -2.67 -7.87
N ILE A 46 2.72 -3.37 -8.91
CA ILE A 46 1.44 -4.08 -8.94
C ILE A 46 1.74 -5.53 -9.33
N GLU A 47 1.42 -6.45 -8.44
CA GLU A 47 1.52 -7.90 -8.63
C GLU A 47 0.11 -8.45 -8.84
N GLN A 48 -0.16 -9.03 -10.00
CA GLN A 48 -1.44 -9.67 -10.29
C GLN A 48 -1.23 -11.18 -10.31
N VAL A 49 -2.00 -11.89 -9.49
CA VAL A 49 -2.06 -13.35 -9.42
C VAL A 49 -3.43 -13.76 -9.94
N GLU A 50 -3.46 -14.53 -11.02
CA GLU A 50 -4.69 -15.07 -11.60
C GLU A 50 -5.28 -16.16 -10.72
N GLU A 51 -6.57 -16.43 -10.93
CA GLU A 51 -7.24 -17.58 -10.30
C GLU A 51 -6.57 -18.89 -10.74
N LEU A 52 -6.24 -19.75 -9.78
CA LEU A 52 -5.56 -21.01 -10.06
C LEU A 52 -6.13 -22.13 -9.20
N ARG A 53 -6.68 -23.17 -9.83
CA ARG A 53 -7.23 -24.38 -9.17
C ARG A 53 -8.33 -24.08 -8.13
N GLY A 54 -9.13 -23.03 -8.36
CA GLY A 54 -10.19 -22.60 -7.45
C GLY A 54 -9.74 -21.65 -6.34
N GLU A 55 -8.43 -21.34 -6.25
CA GLU A 55 -7.94 -20.27 -5.39
C GLU A 55 -8.20 -18.92 -6.06
N PRO A 56 -8.93 -17.99 -5.42
CA PRO A 56 -9.29 -16.72 -6.01
C PRO A 56 -8.05 -15.88 -6.29
N GLY A 57 -7.98 -15.32 -7.49
CA GLY A 57 -6.93 -14.39 -7.87
C GLY A 57 -6.99 -13.07 -7.07
N TYR A 58 -5.87 -12.35 -7.08
CA TYR A 58 -5.77 -11.05 -6.42
C TYR A 58 -4.73 -10.14 -7.09
N ILE A 59 -4.90 -8.84 -6.88
CA ILE A 59 -3.94 -7.79 -7.18
C ILE A 59 -3.33 -7.33 -5.86
N TRP A 60 -2.01 -7.22 -5.82
CA TRP A 60 -1.27 -6.74 -4.66
C TRP A 60 -0.35 -5.61 -5.07
N GLU A 61 -0.60 -4.43 -4.52
CA GLU A 61 0.12 -3.22 -4.89
C GLU A 61 0.78 -2.56 -3.70
N GLY A 62 1.93 -1.93 -3.91
CA GLY A 62 2.72 -1.31 -2.85
C GLY A 62 4.10 -0.92 -3.34
N ASN A 63 4.99 -0.57 -2.40
CA ASN A 63 6.34 -0.13 -2.76
C ASN A 63 7.39 -1.19 -2.44
N TYR A 64 8.36 -1.32 -3.34
CA TYR A 64 9.58 -2.06 -3.16
C TYR A 64 10.77 -1.11 -2.94
N LYS A 65 11.69 -1.53 -2.06
CA LYS A 65 12.98 -0.92 -1.84
C LYS A 65 14.04 -2.01 -1.87
N ASN A 66 14.97 -1.93 -2.83
CA ASN A 66 16.06 -2.91 -2.99
C ASN A 66 15.58 -4.36 -3.10
N GLY A 67 14.44 -4.59 -3.77
CA GLY A 67 13.85 -5.93 -3.93
C GLY A 67 12.99 -6.40 -2.76
N ARG A 68 12.82 -5.58 -1.71
CA ARG A 68 11.99 -5.90 -0.53
C ARG A 68 10.77 -4.99 -0.41
N LYS A 69 9.63 -5.54 -0.01
CA LYS A 69 8.39 -4.83 0.29
C LYS A 69 8.61 -3.87 1.44
N GLU A 70 8.19 -2.64 1.23
CA GLU A 70 8.36 -1.53 2.16
C GLU A 70 7.09 -0.66 2.18
N GLY A 71 6.66 -0.25 3.36
CA GLY A 71 5.49 0.59 3.56
C GLY A 71 4.17 -0.17 3.41
N VAL A 72 3.11 0.55 3.10
CA VAL A 72 1.75 -0.01 2.99
C VAL A 72 1.59 -0.74 1.66
N TRP A 73 1.11 -1.97 1.75
CA TRP A 73 0.74 -2.85 0.66
C TRP A 73 -0.75 -3.14 0.71
N LYS A 74 -1.42 -3.02 -0.43
CA LYS A 74 -2.87 -3.19 -0.55
C LYS A 74 -3.18 -4.40 -1.42
N LYS A 75 -3.87 -5.38 -0.84
CA LYS A 75 -4.35 -6.57 -1.52
C LYS A 75 -5.82 -6.39 -1.88
N THR A 76 -6.16 -6.59 -3.14
CA THR A 76 -7.49 -6.43 -3.72
C THR A 76 -7.83 -7.69 -4.52
N SER A 77 -9.07 -8.16 -4.46
CA SER A 77 -9.57 -9.23 -5.34
C SER A 77 -9.52 -8.79 -6.81
N LEU A 78 -9.49 -9.73 -7.76
CA LEU A 78 -9.68 -9.42 -9.19
C LEU A 78 -11.01 -8.69 -9.45
N GLY A 79 -12.02 -8.89 -8.60
CA GLY A 79 -13.29 -8.16 -8.66
C GLY A 79 -13.24 -6.72 -8.11
N GLY A 80 -12.10 -6.26 -7.60
CA GLY A 80 -11.92 -4.89 -7.08
C GLY A 80 -12.22 -4.70 -5.58
N ASN A 81 -12.66 -5.75 -4.87
CA ASN A 81 -12.89 -5.69 -3.44
C ASN A 81 -11.57 -5.71 -2.67
N ILE A 82 -11.41 -4.80 -1.70
CA ILE A 82 -10.22 -4.79 -0.84
C ILE A 82 -10.24 -6.02 0.07
N ILE A 83 -9.09 -6.71 0.16
CA ILE A 83 -8.89 -7.90 1.00
C ILE A 83 -8.07 -7.52 2.23
N ALA A 84 -6.98 -6.77 2.03
CA ALA A 84 -6.09 -6.37 3.11
C ALA A 84 -5.32 -5.08 2.80
N GLU A 85 -4.98 -4.33 3.85
CA GLU A 85 -3.97 -3.28 3.86
C GLU A 85 -2.93 -3.66 4.93
N GLU A 86 -1.69 -3.88 4.51
CA GLU A 86 -0.64 -4.44 5.35
C GLU A 86 0.60 -3.56 5.31
N THR A 87 1.21 -3.32 6.46
CA THR A 87 2.46 -2.54 6.52
C THR A 87 3.66 -3.47 6.56
N TYR A 88 4.53 -3.35 5.57
CA TYR A 88 5.75 -4.12 5.44
C TYR A 88 6.99 -3.29 5.72
N LYS A 89 8.01 -3.94 6.27
CA LYS A 89 9.36 -3.42 6.40
C LYS A 89 10.33 -4.55 6.08
N ASN A 90 11.16 -4.36 5.05
CA ASN A 90 12.07 -5.40 4.58
C ASN A 90 11.38 -6.76 4.34
N ASN A 91 10.27 -6.80 3.60
CA ASN A 91 9.46 -8.02 3.34
C ASN A 91 8.75 -8.65 4.54
N VAL A 92 8.84 -8.08 5.74
CA VAL A 92 8.19 -8.61 6.96
C VAL A 92 7.07 -7.68 7.39
N LEU A 93 5.97 -8.22 7.92
CA LEU A 93 4.87 -7.40 8.46
C LEU A 93 5.36 -6.69 9.72
N ASP A 94 5.39 -5.36 9.68
CA ASP A 94 5.83 -4.50 10.78
C ASP A 94 5.02 -3.21 10.75
N GLY A 95 3.97 -3.16 11.56
CA GLY A 95 3.07 -2.02 11.65
C GLY A 95 1.59 -2.37 11.55
N TYR A 96 0.79 -1.33 11.33
CA TYR A 96 -0.66 -1.43 11.34
C TYR A 96 -1.16 -2.15 10.09
N CYS A 97 -2.11 -3.07 10.29
CA CYS A 97 -2.74 -3.85 9.24
C CYS A 97 -4.25 -3.86 9.41
N LYS A 98 -4.96 -4.00 8.30
CA LYS A 98 -6.42 -4.09 8.21
C LYS A 98 -6.78 -5.21 7.25
N TYR A 99 -7.80 -5.96 7.59
CA TYR A 99 -8.36 -7.02 6.77
C TYR A 99 -9.85 -6.80 6.62
N PHE A 100 -10.40 -7.25 5.50
CA PHE A 100 -11.76 -6.97 5.09
C PHE A 100 -12.49 -8.24 4.70
N TYR A 101 -13.77 -8.29 5.03
CA TYR A 101 -14.68 -9.32 4.55
C TYR A 101 -14.93 -9.17 3.05
N PRO A 102 -15.43 -10.22 2.37
CA PRO A 102 -15.81 -10.13 0.95
C PRO A 102 -16.84 -9.02 0.65
N ASN A 103 -17.66 -8.66 1.65
CA ASN A 103 -18.62 -7.57 1.57
C ASN A 103 -18.00 -6.16 1.73
N GLY A 104 -16.68 -6.06 1.93
CA GLY A 104 -15.93 -4.81 2.10
C GLY A 104 -15.95 -4.21 3.50
N LYS A 105 -16.68 -4.79 4.47
CA LYS A 105 -16.60 -4.39 5.88
C LYS A 105 -15.27 -4.82 6.47
N ARG A 106 -14.80 -4.10 7.49
CA ARG A 106 -13.61 -4.50 8.24
C ARG A 106 -13.88 -5.82 8.95
N ALA A 107 -12.92 -6.74 8.84
CA ALA A 107 -12.91 -8.01 9.55
C ALA A 107 -12.01 -7.93 10.78
N GLU A 108 -10.80 -7.43 10.60
CA GLU A 108 -9.86 -7.23 11.70
C GLU A 108 -8.89 -6.08 11.43
N GLU A 109 -8.45 -5.40 12.48
CA GLU A 109 -7.38 -4.41 12.40
C GLU A 109 -6.52 -4.44 13.66
N GLY A 110 -5.21 -4.22 13.50
CA GLY A 110 -4.26 -4.29 14.59
C GLY A 110 -2.83 -4.08 14.12
N VAL A 111 -1.87 -4.29 15.02
CA VAL A 111 -0.44 -4.11 14.72
C VAL A 111 0.25 -5.46 14.69
N TYR A 112 1.02 -5.70 13.62
CA TYR A 112 2.03 -6.75 13.60
C TYR A 112 3.37 -6.18 14.02
N MET A 113 4.15 -6.99 14.72
CA MET A 113 5.53 -6.70 15.09
C MET A 113 6.44 -7.76 14.46
N ALA A 114 7.45 -7.31 13.72
CA ALA A 114 8.48 -8.20 13.21
C ALA A 114 9.32 -8.77 14.37
N THR A 115 9.44 -10.10 14.44
CA THR A 115 10.30 -10.81 15.40
C THR A 115 11.61 -11.25 14.76
N GLU A 116 11.58 -11.60 13.47
CA GLU A 116 12.74 -11.98 12.68
C GLU A 116 12.72 -11.21 11.35
N ILE A 117 13.89 -10.76 10.89
CA ILE A 117 14.01 -10.06 9.60
C ILE A 117 14.32 -11.07 8.51
N GLU A 118 13.65 -10.94 7.37
CA GLU A 118 13.91 -11.78 6.21
C GLU A 118 15.38 -11.68 5.76
N GLY A 119 16.00 -12.84 5.52
CA GLY A 119 17.37 -12.94 5.01
C GLY A 119 18.42 -13.29 6.06
N GLN A 120 18.02 -13.52 7.32
CA GLN A 120 18.91 -14.22 8.26
C GLN A 120 19.19 -15.63 7.74
N LYS A 121 20.47 -16.00 7.73
CA LYS A 121 20.92 -17.33 7.36
C LYS A 121 21.15 -18.12 8.64
N ASP A 122 20.57 -19.31 8.71
CA ASP A 122 20.86 -20.28 9.75
C ASP A 122 21.48 -21.52 9.11
N THR A 123 22.31 -22.26 9.84
CA THR A 123 22.99 -23.46 9.32
C THR A 123 22.50 -24.66 10.11
N VAL A 124 21.79 -25.56 9.43
CA VAL A 124 21.31 -26.81 10.02
C VAL A 124 22.20 -27.95 9.54
N MET A 125 22.70 -28.76 10.47
CA MET A 125 23.41 -29.99 10.14
C MET A 125 22.38 -31.03 9.70
N VAL A 126 22.33 -31.32 8.41
CA VAL A 126 21.46 -32.37 7.86
C VAL A 126 22.26 -33.66 7.80
N VAL A 127 21.83 -34.64 8.59
CA VAL A 127 22.38 -35.99 8.59
C VAL A 127 21.72 -36.78 7.45
N ASP A 128 22.51 -37.35 6.56
CA ASP A 128 22.01 -38.30 5.56
C ASP A 128 21.53 -39.57 6.27
N PRO A 129 20.27 -40.00 6.08
CA PRO A 129 19.70 -41.15 6.78
C PRO A 129 20.35 -42.49 6.43
N VAL A 130 21.08 -42.57 5.31
CA VAL A 130 21.77 -43.79 4.85
C VAL A 130 23.25 -43.74 5.19
N SER A 131 23.92 -42.64 4.86
CA SER A 131 25.38 -42.53 5.04
C SER A 131 25.80 -42.02 6.41
N GLN A 132 24.86 -41.53 7.24
CA GLN A 132 25.10 -40.82 8.50
C GLN A 132 26.06 -39.62 8.38
N GLN A 133 26.34 -39.16 7.15
CA GLN A 133 27.20 -38.01 6.93
C GLN A 133 26.45 -36.72 7.28
N GLU A 134 27.07 -35.87 8.08
CA GLU A 134 26.55 -34.54 8.40
C GLU A 134 26.96 -33.53 7.33
N THR A 135 25.98 -32.83 6.77
CA THR A 135 26.19 -31.75 5.80
C THR A 135 25.60 -30.45 6.34
N PRO A 136 26.40 -29.36 6.46
CA PRO A 136 25.87 -28.06 6.85
C PRO A 136 25.02 -27.49 5.70
N VAL A 137 23.71 -27.37 5.90
CA VAL A 137 22.78 -26.75 4.96
C VAL A 137 22.40 -25.38 5.46
N VAL A 138 22.68 -24.35 4.64
CA VAL A 138 22.29 -22.97 4.95
C VAL A 138 20.83 -22.76 4.56
N ILE A 139 19.99 -22.50 5.55
CA ILE A 139 18.60 -22.12 5.38
C ILE A 139 18.47 -20.60 5.50
N VAL A 140 17.76 -19.96 4.57
CA VAL A 140 17.41 -18.55 4.67
C VAL A 140 16.07 -18.46 5.39
N ARG A 141 16.06 -17.89 6.61
CA ARG A 141 14.83 -17.71 7.37
C ARG A 141 13.94 -16.67 6.68
N GLN A 142 12.68 -17.06 6.46
CA GLN A 142 11.61 -16.13 6.10
C GLN A 142 11.31 -15.31 7.36
N GLY A 143 11.21 -13.99 7.22
CA GLY A 143 10.97 -13.15 8.40
C GLY A 143 9.62 -13.44 9.01
N ASN A 144 9.55 -13.44 10.33
CA ASN A 144 8.37 -13.81 11.10
C ASN A 144 7.77 -12.59 11.80
N SER A 145 6.45 -12.50 11.78
CA SER A 145 5.69 -11.43 12.41
C SER A 145 4.65 -11.99 13.35
N VAL A 146 4.45 -11.31 14.47
CA VAL A 146 3.46 -11.69 15.48
C VAL A 146 2.51 -10.54 15.76
N ARG A 147 1.27 -10.86 16.14
CA ARG A 147 0.31 -9.86 16.58
C ARG A 147 0.83 -9.17 17.84
N ASN A 148 0.72 -7.85 17.90
CA ASN A 148 1.12 -7.06 19.05
C ASN A 148 0.14 -5.89 19.24
N GLY A 149 -0.10 -5.48 20.49
CA GLY A 149 -1.05 -4.42 20.79
C GLY A 149 -2.50 -4.89 20.79
N VAL A 150 -3.39 -3.92 20.64
CA VAL A 150 -4.84 -4.16 20.62
C VAL A 150 -5.30 -4.47 19.20
N TRP A 151 -5.92 -5.64 19.04
CA TRP A 151 -6.57 -6.08 17.82
C TRP A 151 -8.07 -5.92 17.97
N LYS A 152 -8.70 -5.30 16.96
CA LYS A 152 -10.15 -5.20 16.87
C LYS A 152 -10.63 -6.22 15.86
N LEU A 153 -11.54 -7.07 16.29
CA LEU A 153 -12.18 -8.10 15.47
C LEU A 153 -13.63 -7.69 15.31
N TYR A 154 -14.13 -7.71 14.09
CA TYR A 154 -15.48 -7.33 13.75
C TYR A 154 -16.23 -8.58 13.28
N ASP A 155 -17.44 -8.78 13.77
CA ASP A 155 -18.31 -9.84 13.30
C ASP A 155 -18.96 -9.47 11.95
N GLU A 156 -18.99 -10.41 10.99
CA GLU A 156 -19.47 -10.14 9.63
C GLU A 156 -20.96 -9.75 9.58
N ASP A 157 -21.77 -10.50 10.32
CA ASP A 157 -23.22 -10.42 10.29
C ASP A 157 -23.73 -9.25 11.15
N THR A 158 -23.27 -9.20 12.40
CA THR A 158 -23.75 -8.23 13.39
C THR A 158 -22.95 -6.93 13.39
N GLY A 159 -21.74 -6.92 12.83
CA GLY A 159 -20.82 -5.77 12.88
C GLY A 159 -20.28 -5.47 14.29
N LYS A 160 -20.56 -6.34 15.27
CA LYS A 160 -20.06 -6.17 16.64
C LYS A 160 -18.55 -6.26 16.66
N MET A 161 -17.93 -5.39 17.45
CA MET A 161 -16.49 -5.35 17.61
C MET A 161 -16.07 -5.96 18.95
N ALA A 162 -15.12 -6.88 18.92
CA ALA A 162 -14.42 -7.42 20.07
C ALA A 162 -12.96 -6.96 20.05
N LYS A 163 -12.38 -6.76 21.23
CA LYS A 163 -10.95 -6.46 21.37
C LYS A 163 -10.22 -7.71 21.83
N ALA A 164 -9.07 -8.00 21.22
CA ALA A 164 -8.09 -8.95 21.69
C ALA A 164 -6.76 -8.22 21.95
N TYR A 165 -6.03 -8.65 22.95
CA TYR A 165 -4.80 -7.99 23.40
C TYR A 165 -3.65 -8.96 23.23
N TYR A 166 -2.63 -8.56 22.47
CA TYR A 166 -1.47 -9.40 22.19
C TYR A 166 -0.18 -8.74 22.64
N LYS A 167 0.67 -9.50 23.31
CA LYS A 167 2.03 -9.10 23.66
C LYS A 167 3.00 -10.05 22.99
N ARG A 168 3.68 -9.59 21.93
CA ARG A 168 4.62 -10.39 21.13
C ARG A 168 4.05 -11.74 20.66
N GLY A 169 2.78 -11.75 20.26
CA GLY A 169 2.08 -12.94 19.76
C GLY A 169 1.27 -13.70 20.81
N GLU A 170 1.53 -13.50 22.09
CA GLU A 170 0.78 -14.15 23.17
C GLU A 170 -0.49 -13.35 23.49
N LEU A 171 -1.63 -14.06 23.61
CA LEU A 171 -2.88 -13.45 24.04
C LEU A 171 -2.79 -13.14 25.53
N VAL A 172 -3.02 -11.88 25.89
CA VAL A 172 -2.94 -11.39 27.26
C VAL A 172 -4.25 -10.73 27.67
N THR A 173 -4.45 -10.53 28.98
CA THR A 173 -5.63 -9.78 29.45
C THR A 173 -5.42 -8.28 29.24
N PRO A 174 -6.50 -7.46 29.29
CA PRO A 174 -6.38 -6.01 29.25
C PRO A 174 -5.48 -5.45 30.38
N GLU A 175 -5.50 -6.08 31.56
CA GLU A 175 -4.69 -5.68 32.71
C GLU A 175 -3.20 -5.96 32.49
N ASP A 176 -2.87 -7.11 31.90
CA ASP A 176 -1.49 -7.54 31.61
C ASP A 176 -0.80 -6.71 30.51
N MET A 177 -1.59 -6.04 29.66
CA MET A 177 -1.06 -5.06 28.70
C MET A 177 -0.58 -3.77 29.37
N GLY A 178 -1.08 -3.44 30.56
CA GLY A 178 -0.87 -2.15 31.21
C GLY A 178 -1.57 -0.99 30.48
N GLU A 179 -1.85 0.10 31.21
CA GLU A 179 -2.54 1.30 30.71
C GLU A 179 -1.76 2.10 29.63
N ASP A 180 -0.69 1.54 29.05
CA ASP A 180 0.29 2.26 28.23
C ASP A 180 0.24 1.92 26.73
N SER A 181 -0.97 1.78 26.17
CA SER A 181 -1.08 1.59 24.71
C SER A 181 -2.37 2.16 24.10
N THR A 182 -2.71 3.41 24.44
CA THR A 182 -3.62 4.24 23.63
C THR A 182 -2.87 5.31 22.85
N THR A 183 -1.82 4.95 22.11
CA THR A 183 -1.39 5.73 20.94
C THR A 183 -0.88 4.81 19.83
N VAL A 184 -1.77 4.03 19.23
CA VAL A 184 -1.53 3.64 17.83
C VAL A 184 -1.83 4.90 17.03
N ALA A 185 -0.78 5.57 16.57
CA ALA A 185 -0.91 6.66 15.62
C ALA A 185 -1.68 6.16 14.40
N THR A 186 -2.95 6.56 14.31
CA THR A 186 -3.68 6.53 13.04
C THR A 186 -2.76 7.19 12.01
N PRO A 187 -2.48 6.56 10.85
CA PRO A 187 -1.86 7.26 9.74
C PRO A 187 -2.65 8.55 9.53
N PRO A 188 -2.02 9.72 9.30
CA PRO A 188 -2.76 10.96 9.12
C PRO A 188 -3.83 10.68 8.07
N ALA A 189 -5.09 10.82 8.48
CA ALA A 189 -6.21 10.73 7.55
C ALA A 189 -5.85 11.67 6.41
N ALA A 190 -5.78 11.12 5.19
CA ALA A 190 -5.64 11.95 4.01
C ALA A 190 -6.65 13.10 4.15
N PRO A 191 -6.24 14.37 3.98
CA PRO A 191 -7.14 15.49 4.17
C PRO A 191 -8.36 15.24 3.30
N ALA A 192 -9.54 15.34 3.91
CA ALA A 192 -10.81 15.25 3.20
C ALA A 192 -10.71 16.08 1.91
N PRO A 193 -11.20 15.57 0.76
CA PRO A 193 -11.17 16.35 -0.46
C PRO A 193 -11.81 17.71 -0.17
N ALA A 194 -11.06 18.79 -0.44
CA ALA A 194 -11.50 20.15 -0.25
C ALA A 194 -12.90 20.29 -0.84
N THR A 195 -13.89 20.62 -0.01
CA THR A 195 -15.24 20.92 -0.45
C THR A 195 -15.15 22.00 -1.54
N LEU A 196 -15.57 21.64 -2.75
CA LEU A 196 -15.63 22.57 -3.89
C LEU A 196 -16.48 23.80 -3.50
N PRO A 197 -16.08 25.02 -3.88
CA PRO A 197 -16.66 26.28 -3.38
C PRO A 197 -18.12 26.54 -3.81
N HIS A 198 -18.77 25.65 -4.56
CA HIS A 198 -20.13 25.89 -5.06
C HIS A 198 -21.24 25.55 -4.05
N GLN A 199 -20.95 24.86 -2.94
CA GLN A 199 -21.98 24.51 -1.94
C GLN A 199 -22.30 25.62 -0.91
N ALA A 200 -21.58 26.76 -0.94
CA ALA A 200 -21.83 27.89 -0.04
C ALA A 200 -22.87 28.90 -0.56
N ALA A 201 -23.35 28.77 -1.80
CA ALA A 201 -24.19 29.79 -2.43
C ALA A 201 -25.70 29.67 -2.16
N GLU A 202 -26.22 28.52 -1.73
CA GLU A 202 -27.68 28.33 -1.61
C GLU A 202 -28.28 28.75 -0.25
N LYS A 203 -27.47 29.06 0.77
CA LYS A 203 -28.00 29.44 2.10
C LYS A 203 -28.23 30.94 2.31
N ARG A 204 -28.12 31.79 1.27
CA ARG A 204 -28.30 33.25 1.41
C ARG A 204 -29.49 33.84 0.63
N LYS A 205 -30.56 33.08 0.45
CA LYS A 205 -31.89 33.61 0.04
C LYS A 205 -33.00 33.07 0.95
N LYS A 206 -33.01 33.51 2.20
CA LYS A 206 -34.18 33.53 3.10
C LYS A 206 -33.84 34.29 4.37
N ARG A 207 -33.80 35.62 4.28
CA ARG A 207 -34.13 36.52 5.39
C ARG A 207 -34.30 37.93 4.84
N ASN A 208 -35.45 38.49 5.22
CA ASN A 208 -36.01 39.80 4.92
C ASN A 208 -36.68 39.93 3.56
#